data_AF-A0A2E1HM02-F1
#
_entry.id   AF-A0A2E1HM02-F1
#
_cell.length_a   1.000
_cell.length_b   1.000
_cell.length_c   1.000
_cell.angle_alpha   90.00
_cell.angle_beta   90.00
_cell.angle_gamma   90.00
#
_symmetry.space_group_name_H-M   'P 1'
#
loop_
_entity.id
_entity.type
_entity.pdbx_description
1 polymer ?
#
loop_
_entity_poly.entity_id
_entity_poly.type
_entity_poly.pdbx_seq_one_letter_code
_entity_poly.pdbx_strand_id
1 'polypeptide(L)'
;MPKLAEKFISDNGANIYDKVKITNKDQTFEGIIMPRNNFSGEHIVVIKLDNGYNIGVSTEDAEMKVIEKAKEKPKKELENKKNKNLKDIIILGTGGT
;
A
#
# COMPACT_ATOMS: atom_id res chain seq x y z
N MET A 1 23.08 3.57 -10.03
CA MET A 1 22.69 3.80 -8.61
C MET A 1 21.20 3.52 -8.49
N PRO A 2 20.78 2.75 -7.48
CA PRO A 2 19.37 2.43 -7.27
C PRO A 2 18.55 3.71 -7.03
N LYS A 3 17.32 3.75 -7.57
CA LYS A 3 16.38 4.86 -7.32
C LYS A 3 15.73 4.70 -5.95
N LEU A 4 15.33 5.80 -5.33
CA LEU A 4 14.43 5.72 -4.17
C LEU A 4 13.13 5.01 -4.56
N ALA A 5 12.60 4.16 -3.69
CA ALA A 5 11.42 3.34 -3.96
C ALA A 5 10.22 4.22 -4.37
N GLU A 6 9.98 5.32 -3.65
CA GLU A 6 8.90 6.28 -3.96
C GLU A 6 9.06 6.86 -5.37
N LYS A 7 10.27 7.29 -5.72
CA LYS A 7 10.57 7.84 -7.05
C LYS A 7 10.45 6.77 -8.13
N PHE A 8 10.89 5.55 -7.87
CA PHE A 8 10.77 4.43 -8.81
C PHE A 8 9.30 4.11 -9.09
N ILE A 9 8.45 4.09 -8.07
CA ILE A 9 7.01 3.89 -8.20
C ILE A 9 6.39 5.01 -9.05
N SER A 10 6.68 6.28 -8.74
CA SER A 10 6.12 7.42 -9.48
C SER A 10 6.61 7.51 -10.92
N ASP A 11 7.90 7.24 -11.17
CA ASP A 11 8.51 7.28 -12.50
C ASP A 11 7.87 6.24 -13.45
N ASN A 12 7.36 5.13 -12.90
CA ASN A 12 6.64 4.09 -13.66
C ASN A 12 5.12 4.34 -13.70
N GLY A 13 4.67 5.51 -13.25
CA GLY A 13 3.27 5.91 -13.23
C GLY A 13 2.40 5.03 -12.31
N ALA A 14 2.98 4.39 -11.30
CA ALA A 14 2.27 3.58 -10.31
C ALA A 14 2.01 4.38 -9.02
N ASN A 15 1.05 3.91 -8.23
CA ASN A 15 0.70 4.46 -6.92
C ASN A 15 0.68 3.37 -5.85
N ILE A 16 0.71 3.77 -4.58
CA ILE A 16 0.46 2.85 -3.46
C ILE A 16 -0.90 2.19 -3.67
N TYR A 17 -0.96 0.88 -3.41
CA TYR A 17 -2.11 -0.01 -3.62
C TYR A 17 -2.43 -0.38 -5.08
N ASP A 18 -1.67 0.10 -6.08
CA ASP A 18 -1.78 -0.43 -7.45
C ASP A 18 -1.25 -1.88 -7.50
N LYS A 19 -1.86 -2.71 -8.36
CA LYS A 19 -1.31 -4.02 -8.72
C LYS A 19 -0.26 -3.85 -9.79
N VAL A 20 0.95 -4.33 -9.55
CA VAL A 20 2.10 -4.18 -10.44
C VAL A 20 2.82 -5.51 -10.65
N LYS A 21 3.52 -5.60 -11.78
CA LYS A 21 4.49 -6.63 -12.10
C LYS A 21 5.88 -6.01 -12.02
N ILE A 22 6.75 -6.55 -11.19
CA ILE A 22 8.14 -6.10 -11.06
C ILE A 22 9.04 -7.24 -11.50
N THR A 23 9.91 -6.96 -12.47
CA THR A 23 10.97 -7.87 -12.91
C THR A 23 12.29 -7.33 -12.37
N ASN A 24 13.07 -8.15 -11.67
CA ASN A 24 14.43 -7.82 -11.25
C ASN A 24 15.32 -9.01 -11.64
N LYS A 25 16.29 -8.76 -12.54
CA LYS A 25 17.10 -9.81 -13.16
C LYS A 25 16.21 -10.89 -13.79
N ASP A 26 16.33 -12.14 -13.34
CA ASP A 26 15.58 -13.29 -13.88
C ASP A 26 14.30 -13.60 -13.10
N GLN A 27 13.96 -12.79 -12.09
CA GLN A 27 12.80 -13.02 -11.25
C GLN A 27 11.70 -12.01 -11.54
N THR A 28 10.47 -12.48 -11.57
CA THR A 28 9.31 -11.66 -11.82
C THR A 28 8.26 -11.90 -10.75
N PHE A 29 7.77 -10.82 -10.17
CA PHE A 29 6.79 -10.84 -9.10
C PHE A 29 5.59 -9.99 -9.47
N GLU A 30 4.40 -10.45 -9.11
CA GLU A 30 3.15 -9.72 -9.27
C GLU A 30 2.50 -9.55 -7.90
N GLY A 31 2.06 -8.33 -7.60
CA GLY A 31 1.44 -8.02 -6.32
C GLY A 31 1.01 -6.57 -6.20
N ILE A 32 0.47 -6.22 -5.03
CA ILE A 32 -0.01 -4.89 -4.71
C ILE A 32 1.09 -4.09 -4.02
N ILE A 33 1.36 -2.86 -4.49
CA ILE A 33 2.33 -1.97 -3.83
C ILE A 33 1.84 -1.63 -2.42
N MET A 34 2.67 -1.91 -1.43
CA MET A 34 2.40 -1.59 -0.03
C MET A 34 3.05 -0.26 0.36
N PRO A 35 2.45 0.49 1.30
CA PRO A 35 3.09 1.66 1.88
C PRO A 35 4.45 1.29 2.47
N ARG A 36 5.42 2.20 2.34
CA ARG A 36 6.72 2.04 2.98
C ARG A 36 6.54 2.03 4.50
N ASN A 37 7.18 1.07 5.16
CA ASN A 37 7.28 1.06 6.62
C ASN A 37 8.69 1.52 7.04
N ASN A 38 8.86 1.85 8.33
CA ASN A 38 10.12 2.38 8.86
C ASN A 38 11.31 1.39 8.78
N PHE A 39 11.03 0.10 8.53
CA PHE A 39 12.04 -0.95 8.42
C PHE A 39 12.44 -1.23 6.97
N SER A 40 11.73 -0.66 5.99
CA SER A 40 12.04 -0.80 4.57
C SER A 40 13.23 0.09 4.18
N GLY A 41 14.24 -0.52 3.57
CA GLY A 41 15.32 0.20 2.91
C GLY A 41 14.80 1.19 1.87
N GLU A 42 15.51 2.31 1.69
CA GLU A 42 15.07 3.43 0.82
C GLU A 42 14.91 3.04 -0.65
N HIS A 43 15.59 1.99 -1.08
CA HIS A 43 15.60 1.46 -2.44
C HIS A 43 14.78 0.17 -2.60
N ILE A 44 13.93 -0.15 -1.62
CA ILE A 44 13.12 -1.37 -1.62
C ILE A 44 11.65 -1.02 -1.82
N VAL A 45 11.04 -1.54 -2.88
CA VAL A 45 9.59 -1.53 -3.06
C VAL A 45 9.01 -2.75 -2.35
N VAL A 46 8.08 -2.53 -1.43
CA VAL A 46 7.35 -3.62 -0.79
C VAL A 46 6.10 -3.92 -1.61
N ILE A 47 5.92 -5.17 -2.03
CA ILE A 47 4.68 -5.64 -2.65
C ILE A 47 4.08 -6.79 -1.86
N LYS A 48 2.75 -6.83 -1.82
CA LYS A 48 1.97 -7.94 -1.26
C LYS A 48 1.55 -8.88 -2.38
N LEU A 49 2.00 -10.11 -2.30
CA LEU A 49 1.66 -11.18 -3.24
C LEU A 49 0.22 -11.67 -3.01
N ASP A 50 -0.35 -12.34 -4.03
CA ASP A 50 -1.71 -12.88 -3.96
C ASP A 50 -1.88 -13.96 -2.88
N ASN A 51 -0.78 -14.59 -2.44
CA ASN A 51 -0.76 -15.53 -1.31
C ASN A 51 -0.77 -14.85 0.08
N GLY A 52 -0.81 -13.52 0.12
CA GLY A 52 -0.91 -12.73 1.35
C GLY A 52 0.43 -12.32 1.99
N TYR A 53 1.57 -12.81 1.49
CA TYR A 53 2.88 -12.44 1.99
C TYR A 53 3.38 -11.12 1.39
N ASN A 54 4.15 -10.37 2.19
CA ASN A 54 4.88 -9.20 1.72
C ASN A 54 6.30 -9.60 1.34
N ILE A 55 6.80 -9.08 0.22
CA ILE A 55 8.19 -9.19 -0.18
C ILE A 55 8.77 -7.81 -0.47
N GLY A 56 10.08 -7.66 -0.29
CA GLY A 56 10.82 -6.47 -0.69
C GLY A 56 11.57 -6.74 -1.99
N VAL A 57 11.43 -5.85 -2.97
CA VAL A 57 12.15 -5.91 -4.26
C VAL A 57 13.03 -4.67 -4.38
N SER A 58 14.33 -4.88 -4.64
CA SER A 58 15.26 -3.77 -4.92
C SER A 58 14.88 -3.05 -6.20
N THR A 59 15.00 -1.71 -6.22
CA THR A 59 14.84 -0.88 -7.43
C THR A 59 16.06 -0.96 -8.35
N GLU A 60 17.16 -1.55 -7.91
CA GLU A 60 18.34 -1.78 -8.73
C GLU A 60 18.03 -2.79 -9.84
N ASP A 61 18.26 -2.40 -11.09
CA ASP A 61 18.00 -3.19 -12.30
C ASP A 61 16.58 -3.80 -12.36
N ALA A 62 15.62 -3.08 -11.77
CA ALA A 62 14.22 -3.47 -11.75
C ALA A 62 13.41 -2.73 -12.81
N GLU A 63 12.49 -3.44 -13.44
CA GLU A 63 11.47 -2.92 -14.34
C GLU A 63 10.09 -3.10 -13.71
N MET A 64 9.21 -2.12 -13.84
CA MET A 64 7.85 -2.16 -13.30
C MET A 64 6.83 -1.96 -14.42
N LYS A 65 5.75 -2.74 -14.37
CA LYS A 65 4.55 -2.53 -15.18
C LYS A 65 3.31 -2.49 -14.30
N VAL A 66 2.48 -1.46 -14.47
CA VAL A 66 1.17 -1.40 -13.82
C VAL A 66 0.22 -2.38 -14.49
N ILE A 67 -0.42 -3.23 -13.70
CA ILE A 67 -1.44 -4.20 -14.13
C ILE A 67 -2.83 -3.65 -13.86
N GLU A 68 -3.08 -3.15 -12.64
CA GLU A 68 -4.37 -2.63 -12.23
C GLU A 68 -4.18 -1.40 -11.32
N LYS A 69 -4.97 -0.36 -11.54
CA LYS A 69 -5.02 0.81 -10.67
C LYS A 69 -5.87 0.55 -9.44
N ALA A 70 -5.42 1.03 -8.29
CA ALA A 70 -6.17 0.98 -7.05
C ALA A 70 -7.54 1.64 -7.24
N LYS A 71 -8.59 0.95 -6.81
CA LYS A 71 -9.94 1.53 -6.75
C LYS A 71 -10.08 2.31 -5.46
N GLU A 72 -10.45 3.57 -5.54
CA GLU A 72 -10.88 4.31 -4.36
C GLU A 72 -12.11 3.62 -3.76
N LYS A 73 -11.98 3.13 -2.52
CA LYS A 73 -13.16 2.70 -1.77
C LYS A 73 -13.79 3.97 -1.20
N PRO A 74 -15.06 4.26 -1.52
CA PRO A 74 -15.74 5.38 -0.90
C PRO A 74 -15.73 5.19 0.60
N LYS A 75 -15.32 6.22 1.34
CA LYS A 75 -15.53 6.26 2.79
C LYS A 75 -17.05 6.16 2.99
N LYS A 76 -17.51 5.11 3.67
CA LYS A 76 -18.89 5.09 4.14
C LYS A 76 -19.03 6.23 5.14
N GLU A 77 -19.85 7.22 4.79
CA GLU A 77 -20.36 8.12 5.80
C GLU A 77 -21.15 7.29 6.80
N LEU A 78 -20.74 7.32 8.06
CA LEU A 78 -21.51 6.71 9.13
C LEU A 78 -22.69 7.63 9.41
N GLU A 79 -23.90 7.14 9.16
CA GLU A 79 -25.11 7.82 9.62
C GLU A 79 -25.17 7.74 11.15
N ASN A 80 -24.75 8.81 11.82
CA ASN A 80 -24.92 8.96 13.27
C ASN A 80 -26.40 9.25 13.60
N LYS A 81 -27.23 8.20 13.60
CA LYS A 81 -28.62 8.30 14.04
C LYS A 81 -28.67 8.37 15.57
N LYS A 82 -28.88 9.56 16.12
CA LYS A 82 -29.14 9.74 17.55
C LYS A 82 -30.47 9.08 17.94
N ASN A 83 -30.43 8.16 18.90
CA ASN A 83 -31.62 7.59 19.52
C ASN A 83 -31.89 8.31 20.84
N LYS A 84 -33.01 9.05 20.93
CA LYS A 84 -33.39 9.81 22.13
C LYS A 84 -33.69 8.92 23.35
N ASN A 85 -33.91 7.62 23.16
CA ASN A 85 -34.20 6.67 24.24
C ASN A 85 -32.94 6.06 24.86
N LEU A 86 -31.74 6.37 24.32
CA LEU A 86 -30.47 5.86 24.82
C LEU A 86 -29.68 6.99 25.50
N LYS A 87 -28.83 6.61 26.46
CA LYS A 87 -27.91 7.55 27.10
C LYS A 87 -26.72 7.84 26.17
N ASP A 88 -26.20 9.06 26.25
CA ASP A 88 -24.95 9.41 25.59
C ASP A 88 -23.78 8.70 26.27
N ILE A 89 -22.90 8.11 25.45
CA ILE A 89 -21.64 7.53 25.88
C ILE A 89 -20.53 8.28 25.14
N ILE A 90 -19.54 8.77 25.89
CA ILE A 90 -18.34 9.39 25.32
C ILE A 90 -17.20 8.39 25.40
N ILE A 91 -16.62 8.07 24.25
CA ILE A 91 -15.41 7.25 24.16
C ILE A 91 -14.23 8.20 23.99
N LEU A 92 -13.40 8.32 25.03
CA LEU A 92 -12.16 9.07 24.97
C LEU A 92 -11.03 8.13 24.55
N GLY A 93 -10.68 8.14 23.26
CA GLY A 93 -9.53 7.42 22.74
C GLY A 93 -8.23 8.10 23.18
N THR A 94 -7.44 7.42 24.02
CA THR A 94 -6.13 7.89 24.49
C THR A 94 -4.96 7.03 23.97
N GLY A 95 -5.26 6.09 23.07
CA GLY A 95 -4.39 4.96 22.73
C GLY A 95 -5.03 3.64 23.16
N GLY A 96 -4.38 2.51 22.84
CA GLY A 96 -4.99 1.18 22.95
C GLY A 96 -5.91 0.91 21.76
N THR A 97 -5.60 -0.14 20.99
CA THR A 97 -6.32 -0.52 19.78
C THR A 97 -6.60 -2.00 19.82
#